data_AF-A0A4U0ESR0-F1
#
_entry.id   AF-A0A4U0ESR0-F1
#
_cell.length_a   1.000
_cell.length_b   1.000
_cell.length_c   1.000
_cell.angle_alpha   90.00
_cell.angle_beta   90.00
_cell.angle_gamma   90.00
#
_symmetry.space_group_name_H-M   'P 1'
#
loop_
_entity.id
_entity.type
_entity.pdbx_description
1 polymer ?
#
loop_
_entity_poly.entity_id
_entity_poly.type
_entity_poly.pdbx_seq_one_letter_code
_entity_poly.pdbx_strand_id
1 'polypeptide(L)'
;MKKNKNKQPEIDTYNEFIKNYYNESSKVESYSRNRIDYLTITLSTGGIVFGATILKFIFENQLDIETSLVKASMVFFIITIVLNFINQHFAVKVHQNEKEWAQKEQEIIRYESKEENKINRMKILNSAITWLNLGALVTLFVGLITISIFLLTTF
;
A
#
# COMPACT_ATOMS: atom_id res chain seq x y z
N MET A 1 24.55 -38.38 -34.38
CA MET A 1 24.32 -37.27 -33.43
C MET A 1 23.44 -37.75 -32.28
N LYS A 2 24.02 -38.08 -31.12
CA LYS A 2 23.24 -38.37 -29.90
C LYS A 2 22.84 -37.03 -29.27
N LYS A 3 21.54 -36.72 -29.23
CA LYS A 3 21.00 -35.60 -28.45
C LYS A 3 21.35 -35.84 -26.98
N ASN A 4 22.11 -34.91 -26.41
CA ASN A 4 22.60 -34.96 -25.04
C ASN A 4 21.42 -34.72 -24.08
N LYS A 5 20.76 -35.79 -23.62
CA LYS A 5 19.60 -35.77 -22.71
C LYS A 5 19.93 -35.44 -21.24
N ASN A 6 21.19 -35.16 -20.91
CA ASN A 6 21.65 -35.01 -19.51
C ASN A 6 21.70 -33.56 -18.98
N LYS A 7 21.26 -32.54 -19.73
CA LYS A 7 21.21 -31.13 -19.24
C LYS A 7 19.82 -30.66 -18.78
N GLN A 8 18.78 -31.47 -18.99
CA GLN A 8 17.40 -31.12 -18.67
C GLN A 8 17.05 -31.06 -17.16
N PRO A 9 17.52 -31.98 -16.29
CA PRO A 9 17.08 -31.96 -14.89
C PRO A 9 17.58 -30.73 -14.11
N GLU A 10 18.73 -30.18 -14.47
CA GLU A 10 19.34 -29.02 -13.80
C GLU A 10 18.64 -27.70 -14.16
N ILE A 11 18.20 -27.55 -15.42
CA ILE A 11 17.44 -26.38 -15.89
C ILE A 11 16.02 -26.40 -15.32
N ASP A 12 15.38 -27.57 -15.25
CA ASP A 12 14.04 -27.69 -14.67
C ASP A 12 14.06 -27.40 -13.16
N THR A 13 15.09 -27.89 -12.45
CA THR A 13 15.30 -27.59 -11.02
C THR A 13 15.59 -26.10 -10.79
N TYR A 14 16.38 -25.47 -11.66
CA TYR A 14 16.65 -24.03 -11.60
C TYR A 14 15.38 -23.20 -11.86
N ASN A 15 14.59 -23.56 -12.86
CA ASN A 15 13.33 -22.89 -13.17
C ASN A 15 12.33 -23.03 -12.02
N GLU A 16 12.26 -24.19 -11.39
CA GLU A 16 11.43 -24.43 -10.21
C GLU A 16 11.92 -23.61 -9.00
N PHE A 17 13.23 -23.52 -8.79
CA PHE A 17 13.83 -22.66 -7.78
C PHE A 17 13.48 -21.18 -8.01
N ILE A 18 13.65 -20.66 -9.23
CA ILE A 18 13.32 -19.27 -9.57
C ILE A 18 11.83 -19.00 -9.38
N LYS A 19 10.96 -19.92 -9.79
CA LYS A 19 9.51 -19.81 -9.59
C LYS A 19 9.13 -19.80 -8.11
N ASN A 20 9.75 -20.67 -7.30
CA ASN A 20 9.51 -20.69 -5.86
C ASN A 20 10.03 -19.41 -5.20
N TYR A 21 11.22 -18.95 -5.57
CA TYR A 21 11.77 -17.69 -5.07
C TYR A 21 10.83 -16.51 -5.40
N TYR A 22 10.37 -16.40 -6.66
CA TYR A 22 9.44 -15.36 -7.08
C TYR A 22 8.12 -15.40 -6.30
N ASN A 23 7.53 -16.59 -6.15
CA ASN A 23 6.29 -16.77 -5.40
C ASN A 23 6.45 -16.37 -3.93
N GLU A 24 7.55 -16.76 -3.29
CA GLU A 24 7.84 -16.38 -1.90
C GLU A 24 8.09 -14.87 -1.77
N SER A 25 8.87 -14.26 -2.66
CA SER A 25 9.06 -12.81 -2.67
C SER A 25 7.75 -12.04 -2.84
N SER A 26 6.88 -12.49 -3.74
CA SER A 26 5.56 -11.86 -3.97
C SER A 26 4.65 -11.97 -2.72
N LYS A 27 4.65 -13.12 -2.04
CA LYS A 27 3.92 -13.30 -0.78
C LYS A 27 4.45 -12.37 0.31
N VAL A 28 5.77 -12.27 0.45
CA VAL A 28 6.41 -11.39 1.45
C VAL A 28 6.10 -9.92 1.16
N GLU A 29 6.11 -9.51 -0.11
CA GLU A 29 5.74 -8.15 -0.51
C GLU A 29 4.28 -7.85 -0.17
N SER A 30 3.36 -8.75 -0.55
CA SER A 30 1.92 -8.58 -0.27
C SER A 30 1.65 -8.52 1.24
N TYR A 31 2.29 -9.38 2.02
CA TYR A 31 2.18 -9.37 3.48
C TYR A 31 2.68 -8.04 4.07
N SER A 32 3.85 -7.57 3.62
CA SER A 32 4.43 -6.31 4.09
C SER A 32 3.55 -5.11 3.76
N ARG A 33 2.98 -5.07 2.55
CA ARG A 33 2.04 -4.03 2.12
C ARG A 33 0.79 -4.01 3.00
N ASN A 34 0.16 -5.17 3.21
CA ASN A 34 -1.02 -5.28 4.07
C ASN A 34 -0.72 -4.80 5.50
N ARG A 35 0.47 -5.14 6.04
CA ARG A 35 0.87 -4.71 7.39
C ARG A 35 1.01 -3.19 7.51
N ILE A 36 1.59 -2.55 6.50
CA ILE A 36 1.70 -1.08 6.45
C ILE A 36 0.31 -0.45 6.40
N ASP A 37 -0.59 -0.97 5.57
CA ASP A 37 -1.96 -0.47 5.48
C ASP A 37 -2.70 -0.57 6.82
N TYR A 38 -2.63 -1.73 7.49
CA TYR A 38 -3.22 -1.92 8.81
C TYR A 38 -2.63 -0.96 9.85
N LEU A 39 -1.31 -0.76 9.84
CA LEU A 39 -0.64 0.16 10.75
C LEU A 39 -1.10 1.61 10.51
N THR A 40 -1.19 2.03 9.24
CA THR A 40 -1.65 3.36 8.85
C THR A 40 -3.08 3.63 9.30
N ILE A 41 -4.00 2.68 9.10
CA ILE A 41 -5.39 2.81 9.55
C ILE A 41 -5.46 2.85 11.08
N THR A 42 -4.72 1.98 11.75
CA THR A 42 -4.73 1.89 13.23
C THR A 42 -4.22 3.19 13.86
N LEU A 43 -3.07 3.70 13.38
CA LEU A 43 -2.49 4.95 13.86
C LEU A 43 -3.40 6.15 13.57
N SER A 44 -3.98 6.22 12.36
CA SER A 44 -4.90 7.30 12.00
C SER A 44 -6.16 7.28 12.87
N THR A 45 -6.75 6.11 13.09
CA THR A 45 -7.93 5.96 13.95
C THR A 45 -7.61 6.33 15.40
N GLY A 46 -6.47 5.87 15.93
CA GLY A 46 -5.99 6.26 17.24
C GLY A 46 -5.77 7.77 17.36
N GLY A 47 -5.16 8.39 16.35
CA GLY A 47 -4.96 9.84 16.27
C GLY A 47 -6.25 10.64 16.25
N ILE A 48 -7.27 10.18 15.52
CA ILE A 48 -8.61 10.81 15.48
C ILE A 48 -9.28 10.73 16.85
N VAL A 49 -9.28 9.56 17.49
CA VAL A 49 -9.89 9.37 18.82
C VAL A 49 -9.16 10.23 19.86
N PHE A 50 -7.83 10.26 19.81
CA PHE A 50 -7.01 11.08 20.69
C PHE A 50 -7.28 12.58 20.50
N GLY A 51 -7.28 13.07 19.26
CA GLY A 51 -7.63 14.46 18.95
C GLY A 51 -9.05 14.83 19.38
N ALA A 52 -10.03 13.95 19.17
CA ALA A 52 -11.40 14.15 19.63
C ALA A 52 -11.50 14.23 21.16
N THR A 53 -10.71 13.41 21.87
CA THR A 53 -10.64 13.43 23.34
C THR A 53 -10.05 14.74 23.86
N ILE A 54 -8.98 15.23 23.22
CA ILE A 54 -8.40 16.55 23.53
C ILE A 54 -9.41 17.67 23.32
N LEU A 55 -10.09 17.69 22.15
CA LEU A 55 -11.10 18.70 21.87
C LEU A 55 -12.23 18.67 22.90
N LYS A 56 -12.73 17.48 23.22
CA LYS A 56 -13.75 17.29 24.25
C LYS A 56 -13.30 17.88 25.59
N PHE A 57 -12.08 17.57 26.02
CA PHE A 57 -11.50 18.09 27.26
C PHE A 57 -11.41 19.63 27.27
N ILE A 58 -10.95 20.24 26.18
CA ILE A 58 -10.84 21.70 26.05
C ILE A 58 -12.23 22.36 26.16
N PHE A 59 -13.24 21.80 25.47
CA PHE A 59 -14.59 22.35 25.47
C PHE A 59 -15.31 22.15 26.81
N GLU A 60 -15.17 21.00 27.47
CA GLU A 60 -15.79 20.73 28.77
C GLU A 60 -15.22 21.60 29.89
N ASN A 61 -13.91 21.89 29.84
CA ASN A 61 -13.23 22.73 30.83
C ASN A 61 -13.18 24.22 30.45
N GLN A 62 -13.78 24.62 29.33
CA GLN A 62 -13.80 26.00 28.82
C GLN A 62 -12.41 26.64 28.76
N LEU A 63 -11.40 25.86 28.35
CA LEU A 63 -10.03 26.35 28.25
C LEU A 63 -9.89 27.28 27.03
N ASP A 64 -9.28 28.44 27.22
CA ASP A 64 -8.95 29.39 26.14
C ASP A 64 -7.68 28.92 25.40
N ILE A 65 -7.81 27.84 24.64
CA ILE A 65 -6.73 27.19 23.89
C ILE A 65 -7.09 27.15 22.40
N GLU A 66 -6.13 27.48 21.54
CA GLU A 66 -6.31 27.41 20.10
C GLU A 66 -6.46 25.95 19.63
N THR A 67 -7.65 25.59 19.11
CA THR A 67 -7.98 24.21 18.69
C THR A 67 -7.67 23.90 17.22
N SER A 68 -7.12 24.87 16.47
CA SER A 68 -6.90 24.79 15.02
C SER A 68 -5.98 23.62 14.65
N LEU A 69 -4.86 23.45 15.36
CA LEU A 69 -3.88 22.39 15.13
C LEU A 69 -4.45 20.99 15.37
N VAL A 70 -5.24 20.81 16.44
CA VAL A 70 -5.88 19.53 16.74
C VAL A 70 -6.87 19.17 15.63
N LYS A 71 -7.72 20.11 15.22
CA LYS A 71 -8.66 19.90 14.11
C LYS A 71 -7.95 19.57 12.80
N ALA A 72 -6.87 20.28 12.48
CA ALA A 72 -6.07 20.03 11.29
C ALA A 72 -5.45 18.62 11.32
N SER A 73 -4.89 18.20 12.46
CA SER A 73 -4.32 16.84 12.61
C SER A 73 -5.37 15.75 12.37
N MET A 74 -6.59 15.92 12.90
CA MET A 74 -7.69 14.99 12.68
C MET A 74 -8.09 14.91 11.21
N VAL A 75 -8.13 16.03 10.50
CA VAL A 75 -8.39 16.07 9.06
C VAL A 75 -7.30 15.29 8.29
N PHE A 76 -6.03 15.46 8.63
CA PHE A 76 -4.95 14.69 8.02
C PHE A 76 -5.09 13.18 8.26
N PHE A 77 -5.46 12.74 9.47
CA PHE A 77 -5.73 11.33 9.73
C PHE A 77 -6.93 10.79 8.93
N ILE A 78 -7.99 11.57 8.76
CA ILE A 78 -9.14 11.19 7.92
C ILE A 78 -8.71 11.04 6.45
N ILE A 79 -7.97 12.03 5.91
CA ILE A 79 -7.45 11.98 4.54
C ILE A 79 -6.55 10.76 4.36
N THR A 80 -5.72 10.44 5.35
CA THR A 80 -4.86 9.26 5.36
C THR A 80 -5.67 7.96 5.20
N ILE A 81 -6.76 7.81 5.98
CA ILE A 81 -7.65 6.64 5.88
C ILE A 81 -8.30 6.56 4.49
N VAL A 82 -8.78 7.70 3.97
CA VAL A 82 -9.41 7.76 2.64
C VAL A 82 -8.43 7.37 1.54
N LEU A 83 -7.21 7.92 1.55
CA LEU A 83 -6.16 7.56 0.59
C LEU A 83 -5.79 6.08 0.69
N ASN A 84 -5.69 5.54 1.91
CA ASN A 84 -5.39 4.13 2.12
C ASN A 84 -6.49 3.23 1.56
N PHE A 85 -7.76 3.56 1.79
CA PHE A 85 -8.91 2.81 1.27
C PHE A 85 -8.98 2.85 -0.26
N ILE A 86 -8.78 4.03 -0.86
CA ILE A 86 -8.70 4.19 -2.31
C ILE A 86 -7.58 3.29 -2.87
N ASN A 87 -6.41 3.30 -2.20
CA ASN A 87 -5.28 2.51 -2.63
C ASN A 87 -5.56 1.00 -2.58
N GLN A 88 -6.16 0.49 -1.50
CA GLN A 88 -6.59 -0.91 -1.40
C GLN A 88 -7.56 -1.28 -2.51
N HIS A 89 -8.51 -0.40 -2.83
CA HIS A 89 -9.47 -0.65 -3.91
C HIS A 89 -8.79 -0.78 -5.29
N PHE A 90 -7.79 0.06 -5.58
CA PHE A 90 -7.01 -0.06 -6.82
C PHE A 90 -6.09 -1.29 -6.82
N ALA A 91 -5.47 -1.61 -5.68
CA ALA A 91 -4.60 -2.78 -5.55
C ALA A 91 -5.34 -4.09 -5.82
N VAL A 92 -6.58 -4.24 -5.34
CA VAL A 92 -7.41 -5.42 -5.63
C VAL A 92 -7.64 -5.60 -7.14
N LYS A 93 -7.95 -4.50 -7.85
CA LYS A 93 -8.17 -4.56 -9.31
C LYS A 93 -6.91 -4.92 -10.08
N VAL A 94 -5.74 -4.45 -9.64
CA VAL A 94 -4.47 -4.78 -10.29
C VAL A 94 -4.10 -6.24 -10.04
N HIS A 95 -4.18 -6.72 -8.80
CA HIS A 95 -3.85 -8.12 -8.48
C HIS A 95 -4.79 -9.12 -9.15
N GLN A 96 -6.08 -8.80 -9.32
CA GLN A 96 -7.01 -9.64 -10.07
C GLN A 96 -6.58 -9.77 -11.54
N ASN A 97 -6.22 -8.66 -12.17
CA ASN A 97 -5.74 -8.65 -13.55
C ASN A 97 -4.39 -9.37 -13.71
N GLU A 98 -3.44 -9.16 -12.79
CA GLU A 98 -2.14 -9.85 -12.80
C GLU A 98 -2.30 -11.36 -12.63
N LYS A 99 -3.25 -11.80 -11.78
CA LYS A 99 -3.57 -13.23 -11.62
C LYS A 99 -4.16 -13.84 -12.89
N GLU A 100 -5.07 -13.14 -13.56
CA GLU A 100 -5.60 -13.56 -14.86
C GLU A 100 -4.52 -13.59 -15.94
N TRP A 101 -3.56 -12.66 -15.88
CA TRP A 101 -2.45 -12.56 -16.82
C TRP A 101 -1.45 -13.71 -16.63
N ALA A 102 -1.04 -13.98 -15.39
CA ALA A 102 -0.16 -15.10 -15.06
C ALA A 102 -0.76 -16.47 -15.43
N GLN A 103 -2.10 -16.61 -15.37
CA GLN A 103 -2.80 -17.80 -15.85
C GLN A 103 -2.75 -17.94 -17.39
N LYS A 104 -2.71 -16.82 -18.11
CA LYS A 104 -2.67 -16.77 -19.59
C LYS A 104 -1.25 -16.73 -20.16
N GLU A 105 -0.23 -16.50 -19.33
CA GLU A 105 1.17 -16.40 -19.78
C GLU A 105 1.66 -17.69 -20.46
N GLN A 106 1.13 -18.86 -20.07
CA GLN A 106 1.38 -20.13 -20.79
C GLN A 106 0.77 -20.17 -22.21
N GLU A 107 -0.30 -19.41 -22.48
CA GLU A 107 -0.94 -19.29 -23.79
C GLU A 107 -0.28 -18.18 -24.63
N ILE A 108 0.16 -17.08 -24.00
CA ILE A 108 0.76 -15.91 -24.65
C ILE A 108 2.17 -16.20 -25.20
N ILE A 109 3.00 -16.98 -24.48
CA ILE A 109 4.32 -17.44 -24.98
C ILE A 109 4.16 -18.27 -26.28
N ARG A 110 2.97 -18.84 -26.50
CA ARG A 110 2.67 -19.69 -27.66
C ARG A 110 2.10 -18.92 -28.86
N TYR A 111 1.56 -17.73 -28.65
CA TYR A 111 0.91 -16.91 -29.67
C TYR A 111 1.31 -15.45 -29.47
N GLU A 112 2.44 -15.05 -30.06
CA GLU A 112 2.85 -13.65 -30.12
C GLU A 112 1.72 -12.77 -30.69
N SER A 113 1.35 -11.74 -29.92
CA SER A 113 0.74 -10.47 -30.32
C SER A 113 -0.55 -10.07 -29.58
N LYS A 114 -0.62 -8.77 -29.27
CA LYS A 114 -1.77 -7.91 -28.87
C LYS A 114 -1.84 -7.35 -27.43
N GLU A 115 -0.88 -7.58 -26.55
CA GLU A 115 -1.04 -7.16 -25.13
C GLU A 115 -0.21 -5.96 -24.63
N GLU A 116 0.56 -5.29 -25.49
CA GLU A 116 1.38 -4.11 -25.13
C GLU A 116 0.59 -2.99 -24.41
N ASN A 117 -0.65 -2.72 -24.87
CA ASN A 117 -1.52 -1.70 -24.26
C ASN A 117 -1.98 -2.08 -22.85
N LYS A 118 -2.17 -3.36 -22.54
CA LYS A 118 -2.52 -3.82 -21.19
C LYS A 118 -1.33 -3.67 -20.24
N ILE A 119 -0.12 -3.97 -20.73
CA ILE A 119 1.13 -3.84 -19.97
C ILE A 119 1.37 -2.37 -19.60
N ASN A 120 1.20 -1.43 -20.53
CA ASN A 120 1.33 0.00 -20.22
C ASN A 120 0.29 0.51 -19.21
N ARG A 121 -0.97 0.06 -19.32
CA ARG A 121 -2.01 0.41 -18.35
C ARG A 121 -1.71 -0.11 -16.95
N MET A 122 -1.14 -1.32 -16.84
CA MET A 122 -0.70 -1.89 -15.56
C MET A 122 0.45 -1.11 -14.93
N LYS A 123 1.44 -0.68 -15.72
CA LYS A 123 2.53 0.19 -15.24
C LYS A 123 2.02 1.50 -14.66
N ILE A 124 1.05 2.14 -15.31
CA ILE A 124 0.45 3.39 -14.84
C ILE A 124 -0.32 3.16 -13.53
N LEU A 125 -1.11 2.08 -13.43
CA LEU A 125 -1.85 1.75 -12.21
C LEU A 125 -0.92 1.42 -11.04
N ASN A 126 0.16 0.65 -11.27
CA ASN A 126 1.16 0.34 -10.24
C ASN A 126 1.91 1.60 -9.77
N SER A 127 2.23 2.50 -10.70
CA SER A 127 2.80 3.81 -10.35
C SER A 127 1.81 4.63 -9.50
N ALA A 128 0.53 4.70 -9.90
CA ALA A 128 -0.50 5.41 -9.15
C ALA A 128 -0.70 4.85 -7.73
N ILE A 129 -0.70 3.53 -7.57
CA ILE A 129 -0.76 2.85 -6.26
C ILE A 129 0.44 3.24 -5.40
N THR A 130 1.64 3.29 -5.99
CA THR A 130 2.86 3.68 -5.27
C THR A 130 2.78 5.12 -4.77
N TRP A 131 2.32 6.05 -5.62
CA TRP A 131 2.13 7.45 -5.26
C TRP A 131 1.02 7.66 -4.22
N LEU A 132 -0.09 6.92 -4.32
CA LEU A 132 -1.15 6.97 -3.31
C LEU A 132 -0.66 6.46 -1.96
N ASN A 133 0.12 5.37 -1.94
CA ASN A 133 0.73 4.86 -0.72
C ASN A 133 1.69 5.85 -0.09
N LEU A 134 2.58 6.44 -0.89
CA LEU A 134 3.50 7.46 -0.42
C LEU A 134 2.75 8.68 0.10
N GLY A 135 1.70 9.12 -0.61
CA GLY A 135 0.84 10.22 -0.20
C GLY A 135 0.12 9.96 1.13
N ALA A 136 -0.43 8.75 1.32
CA ALA A 136 -1.04 8.35 2.58
C ALA A 136 -0.02 8.35 3.73
N LEU A 137 1.17 7.81 3.50
CA LEU A 137 2.26 7.79 4.49
C LEU A 137 2.69 9.22 4.88
N VAL A 138 2.93 10.10 3.90
CA VAL A 138 3.31 11.49 4.16
C VAL A 138 2.20 12.21 4.93
N THR A 139 0.95 12.01 4.55
CA THR A 139 -0.20 12.63 5.22
C THR A 139 -0.33 12.15 6.67
N LEU A 140 -0.08 10.86 6.94
CA LEU A 140 -0.03 10.32 8.30
C LEU A 140 1.01 11.04 9.15
N PHE A 141 2.23 11.18 8.61
CA PHE A 141 3.32 11.87 9.31
C PHE A 141 3.01 13.33 9.57
N VAL A 142 2.41 14.04 8.61
CA VAL A 142 1.95 15.42 8.81
C VAL A 142 0.92 15.48 9.94
N GLY A 143 -0.04 14.56 9.99
CA GLY A 143 -1.01 14.46 11.08
C GLY A 143 -0.35 14.24 12.45
N LEU A 144 0.59 13.31 12.52
CA LEU A 144 1.37 13.03 13.75
C LEU A 144 2.20 14.23 14.20
N ILE A 145 2.93 14.88 13.28
CA ILE A 145 3.74 16.06 13.59
C ILE A 145 2.84 17.20 14.08
N THR A 146 1.69 17.41 13.44
CA THR A 146 0.77 18.49 13.81
C THR A 146 0.21 18.31 15.22
N ILE A 147 -0.23 17.10 15.58
CA ILE A 147 -0.72 16.82 16.95
C ILE A 147 0.43 16.90 17.97
N SER A 148 1.63 16.46 17.62
CA SER A 148 2.80 16.58 18.50
C SER A 148 3.20 18.03 18.76
N ILE A 149 3.19 18.89 17.73
CA ILE A 149 3.45 20.32 17.88
C ILE A 149 2.44 20.93 18.85
N PHE A 150 1.15 20.66 18.65
CA PHE A 150 0.10 21.13 19.55
C PHE A 150 0.39 20.73 21.01
N LEU A 151 0.70 19.45 21.26
CA LEU A 151 1.00 18.98 22.61
C LEU A 151 2.19 19.70 23.23
N LEU A 152 3.29 19.90 22.48
CA LEU A 152 4.51 20.53 22.99
C LEU A 152 4.39 22.04 23.19
N THR A 153 3.50 22.71 22.45
CA THR A 153 3.31 24.17 22.58
C THR A 153 2.27 24.55 23.60
N THR A 154 1.32 23.65 23.90
CA THR A 154 0.17 23.93 24.76
C THR A 154 0.32 23.37 26.17
N PHE A 155 1.02 22.24 26.33
CA PHE A 155 1.28 21.58 27.62
C PHE A 155 2.77 21.62 27.97
#